data_AF-A0A3N9UQD7-F1
#
_entry.id   AF-A0A3N9UQD7-F1
#
_cell.length_a   1.000
_cell.length_b   1.000
_cell.length_c   1.000
_cell.angle_alpha   90.00
_cell.angle_beta   90.00
_cell.angle_gamma   90.00
#
_symmetry.space_group_name_H-M   'P 1'
#
loop_
_entity.id
_entity.type
_entity.pdbx_description
1 polymer ?
#
loop_
_entity_poly.entity_id
_entity_poly.type
_entity_poly.pdbx_seq_one_letter_code
_entity_poly.pdbx_strand_id
1 'polypeptide(L)'
;MKLNNQAKVGLVTILCLLAQGYLFSYILKVEPSPVLSFVPLFPYVVYIYARGSRTWYYNKPLYWMAAVVALTLFDIAPFVYSAVK
;
A
#
# COMPACT_ATOMS: atom_id res chain seq x y z
N MET A 1 -4.96 -24.41 -3.57
CA MET A 1 -5.42 -23.69 -2.36
C MET A 1 -6.04 -22.36 -2.76
N LYS A 2 -7.24 -22.01 -2.27
CA LYS A 2 -7.84 -20.68 -2.49
C LYS A 2 -7.35 -19.74 -1.38
N LEU A 3 -6.65 -18.66 -1.75
CA LEU A 3 -6.20 -17.65 -0.79
C LEU A 3 -7.39 -16.89 -0.19
N ASN A 4 -7.38 -16.69 1.13
CA ASN A 4 -8.34 -15.83 1.84
C ASN A 4 -8.18 -14.38 1.37
N ASN A 5 -9.29 -13.64 1.31
CA ASN A 5 -9.32 -12.23 0.92
C ASN A 5 -8.39 -11.37 1.78
N GLN A 6 -8.31 -11.64 3.09
CA GLN A 6 -7.38 -10.94 3.97
C GLN A 6 -5.92 -11.17 3.56
N ALA A 7 -5.56 -12.43 3.26
CA ALA A 7 -4.21 -12.76 2.84
C ALA A 7 -3.88 -12.13 1.48
N LYS A 8 -4.85 -11.98 0.58
CA LYS A 8 -4.65 -11.28 -0.71
C LYS A 8 -4.32 -9.79 -0.49
N VAL A 9 -5.14 -9.08 0.28
CA VAL A 9 -4.91 -7.64 0.56
C VAL A 9 -3.61 -7.45 1.34
N GLY A 10 -3.33 -8.33 2.31
CA GLY A 10 -2.08 -8.31 3.08
C GLY A 10 -0.84 -8.54 2.23
N LEU A 11 -0.87 -9.50 1.30
CA LEU A 11 0.23 -9.74 0.37
C LEU A 11 0.51 -8.54 -0.53
N VAL A 12 -0.53 -7.91 -1.08
CA VAL A 12 -0.38 -6.69 -1.90
C VAL A 12 0.24 -5.56 -1.07
N THR A 13 -0.18 -5.43 0.20
CA THR A 13 0.38 -4.43 1.11
C THR A 13 1.87 -4.66 1.35
N ILE A 14 2.28 -5.91 1.64
CA ILE A 14 3.69 -6.25 1.83
C ILE A 14 4.50 -5.98 0.57
N LEU A 15 3.98 -6.33 -0.61
CA LEU A 15 4.64 -6.04 -1.89
C LEU A 15 4.82 -4.53 -2.10
N CYS A 16 3.82 -3.72 -1.79
CA CYS A 16 3.91 -2.27 -1.87
C CYS A 16 4.96 -1.69 -0.91
N LEU A 17 5.00 -2.16 0.35
CA LEU A 17 6.02 -1.71 1.32
C LEU A 17 7.44 -2.07 0.86
N LEU A 18 7.64 -3.28 0.36
CA LEU A 18 8.93 -3.72 -0.17
C LEU A 18 9.34 -2.93 -1.42
N ALA A 19 8.41 -2.71 -2.34
CA ALA A 19 8.65 -1.92 -3.55
C ALA A 19 9.00 -0.46 -3.22
N GLN A 20 8.28 0.13 -2.27
CA GLN A 20 8.52 1.48 -1.79
C GLN A 20 9.90 1.60 -1.12
N GLY A 21 10.25 0.67 -0.22
CA GLY A 21 11.58 0.63 0.39
C GLY A 21 12.70 0.44 -0.64
N TYR A 22 12.49 -0.42 -1.64
CA TYR A 22 13.45 -0.61 -2.72
C TYR A 22 13.64 0.67 -3.57
N LEU A 23 12.52 1.30 -3.96
CA LEU A 23 12.54 2.54 -4.75
C LEU A 23 13.23 3.67 -4.00
N PHE A 24 12.94 3.86 -2.72
CA PHE A 24 13.58 4.91 -1.93
C PHE A 24 15.06 4.67 -1.69
N SER A 25 15.46 3.46 -1.30
CA SER A 25 16.87 3.17 -0.98
C SER A 25 17.76 3.07 -2.21
N TYR A 26 17.31 2.43 -3.29
CA TYR A 26 18.19 2.08 -4.42
C TYR A 26 18.03 2.98 -5.64
N ILE A 27 16.81 3.48 -5.90
CA ILE A 27 16.52 4.28 -7.11
C ILE A 27 16.60 5.77 -6.78
N LEU A 28 15.83 6.23 -5.80
CA LEU A 28 15.74 7.63 -5.43
C LEU A 28 16.86 8.08 -4.47
N LYS A 29 17.49 7.12 -3.77
CA LYS A 29 18.56 7.36 -2.77
C LYS A 29 18.14 8.39 -1.71
N VAL A 30 16.89 8.29 -1.26
CA VAL A 30 16.32 9.14 -0.21
C VAL A 30 15.93 8.30 0.99
N GLU A 31 16.08 8.87 2.17
CA GLU A 31 15.58 8.29 3.41
C GLU A 31 14.24 8.96 3.76
N PRO A 32 13.10 8.38 3.34
CA PRO A 32 11.79 8.90 3.70
C PRO A 32 11.60 8.80 5.21
N SER A 33 10.81 9.71 5.78
CA SER A 33 10.42 9.60 7.18
C SER A 33 9.73 8.25 7.44
N PRO A 34 9.86 7.66 8.64
CA PRO A 34 9.22 6.39 8.97
C PRO A 34 7.72 6.40 8.71
N VAL A 35 7.06 7.55 8.89
CA VAL A 35 5.63 7.73 8.66
C VAL A 35 5.26 7.45 7.20
N LEU A 36 6.01 7.98 6.23
CA LEU A 36 5.77 7.73 4.81
C LEU A 36 5.95 6.24 4.48
N SER A 37 6.98 5.60 5.03
CA SER A 37 7.23 4.17 4.83
C SER A 37 6.09 3.27 5.33
N PHE A 38 5.24 3.73 6.25
CA PHE A 38 4.08 3.00 6.75
C PHE A 38 2.75 3.42 6.09
N VAL A 39 2.75 4.38 5.17
CA VAL A 39 1.52 4.85 4.48
C VAL A 39 0.75 3.70 3.81
N PRO A 40 1.38 2.76 3.07
CA PRO A 40 0.66 1.63 2.45
C PRO A 40 0.01 0.66 3.43
N LEU A 41 0.41 0.66 4.71
CA LEU A 41 -0.21 -0.16 5.77
C LEU A 41 -1.57 0.38 6.18
N PHE A 42 -1.81 1.68 6.02
CA PHE A 42 -3.04 2.33 6.50
C PHE A 42 -4.31 1.70 5.89
N PRO A 43 -4.43 1.51 4.57
CA PRO A 43 -5.61 0.89 3.98
C PRO A 43 -5.79 -0.57 4.41
N TYR A 44 -4.71 -1.29 4.71
CA TYR A 44 -4.79 -2.67 5.22
C TYR A 44 -5.34 -2.72 6.64
N VAL A 45 -4.92 -1.80 7.52
CA VAL A 45 -5.48 -1.67 8.87
C VAL A 45 -6.97 -1.33 8.78
N VAL A 46 -7.32 -0.34 7.95
CA VAL A 46 -8.73 0.03 7.73
C VAL A 46 -9.54 -1.15 7.17
N TYR A 47 -8.97 -1.96 6.26
CA TYR A 47 -9.60 -3.19 5.77
C TYR A 47 -9.91 -4.19 6.90
N ILE A 48 -8.96 -4.41 7.82
CA ILE A 48 -9.15 -5.31 8.96
C ILE A 48 -10.28 -4.85 9.88
N TYR A 49 -10.44 -3.55 10.08
CA TYR A 49 -11.56 -3.02 10.86
C TYR A 49 -12.88 -3.07 10.09
N ALA A 50 -12.86 -2.75 8.81
CA ALA A 50 -14.06 -2.61 7.98
C ALA A 50 -14.66 -3.95 7.54
N ARG A 51 -13.89 -5.05 7.48
CA ARG A 51 -14.37 -6.38 7.08
C ARG A 51 -15.50 -6.97 7.95
N GLY A 52 -15.69 -6.44 9.17
CA GLY A 52 -16.79 -6.84 10.06
C GLY A 52 -18.10 -6.13 9.73
N SER A 53 -18.08 -5.12 8.87
CA SER A 53 -19.25 -4.31 8.52
C SER A 53 -20.03 -4.93 7.34
N ARG A 54 -21.35 -4.69 7.32
CA ARG A 54 -22.30 -5.27 6.36
C ARG A 54 -22.26 -4.64 4.95
N THR A 55 -21.48 -3.58 4.74
CA THR A 55 -21.46 -2.86 3.47
C THR A 55 -20.64 -3.57 2.39
N TRP A 56 -21.21 -3.64 1.17
CA TRP A 56 -20.75 -4.47 0.05
C TRP A 56 -19.31 -4.19 -0.42
N TYR A 57 -18.89 -2.92 -0.38
CA TYR A 57 -17.55 -2.50 -0.79
C TYR A 57 -16.44 -3.04 0.12
N TYR A 58 -16.72 -3.26 1.41
CA TYR A 58 -15.73 -3.80 2.34
C TYR A 58 -15.41 -5.28 2.09
N ASN A 59 -16.33 -6.01 1.46
CA ASN A 59 -16.15 -7.42 1.12
C ASN A 59 -15.42 -7.66 -0.21
N LYS A 60 -15.10 -6.60 -0.97
CA LYS A 60 -14.38 -6.73 -2.24
C LYS A 60 -12.89 -6.47 -2.06
N PRO A 61 -12.04 -7.52 -2.03
CA PRO A 61 -10.62 -7.36 -1.77
C PRO A 61 -9.91 -6.55 -2.87
N LEU A 62 -10.45 -6.54 -4.09
CA LEU A 62 -9.90 -5.76 -5.21
C LEU A 62 -9.90 -4.25 -4.97
N TYR A 63 -10.93 -3.70 -4.30
CA TYR A 63 -10.99 -2.27 -4.01
C TYR A 63 -9.91 -1.87 -3.00
N TRP A 64 -9.68 -2.71 -2.00
CA TRP A 64 -8.63 -2.50 -1.01
C TRP A 64 -7.23 -2.66 -1.59
N MET A 65 -7.03 -3.67 -2.45
CA MET A 65 -5.77 -3.82 -3.19
C MET A 65 -5.50 -2.58 -4.06
N ALA A 66 -6.50 -2.09 -4.79
CA ALA A 66 -6.37 -0.87 -5.59
C ALA A 66 -6.08 0.37 -4.73
N ALA A 67 -6.72 0.50 -3.56
CA ALA A 67 -6.47 1.60 -2.64
C ALA A 67 -5.03 1.60 -2.12
N VAL A 68 -4.49 0.44 -1.72
CA VAL A 68 -3.10 0.29 -1.29
C VAL A 68 -2.14 0.71 -2.41
N VAL A 69 -2.35 0.21 -3.63
CA VAL A 69 -1.50 0.54 -4.79
C VAL A 69 -1.57 2.03 -5.13
N ALA A 70 -2.76 2.61 -5.19
CA ALA A 70 -2.95 4.03 -5.52
C ALA A 70 -2.28 4.94 -4.48
N LEU A 71 -2.42 4.61 -3.20
CA LEU A 71 -1.79 5.35 -2.10
C LEU A 71 -0.27 5.25 -2.17
N THR A 72 0.27 4.05 -2.46
CA THR A 72 1.72 3.83 -2.64
C THR A 72 2.28 4.66 -3.79
N LEU A 73 1.58 4.70 -4.93
CA LEU A 73 1.99 5.53 -6.06
C LEU A 73 1.94 7.02 -5.73
N PHE A 74 0.91 7.47 -5.01
CA PHE A 74 0.79 8.85 -4.58
C PHE A 74 1.92 9.26 -3.62
N ASP A 75 2.34 8.34 -2.74
CA ASP A 75 3.44 8.56 -1.80
C ASP A 75 4.80 8.69 -2.51
N ILE A 76 5.03 7.88 -3.55
CA ILE A 76 6.30 7.85 -4.30
C ILE A 76 6.38 8.98 -5.34
N ALA A 77 5.24 9.40 -5.92
CA ALA A 77 5.15 10.41 -6.96
C ALA A 77 5.94 11.72 -6.70
N PRO A 78 5.84 12.38 -5.53
CA PRO A 78 6.58 13.62 -5.28
C PRO A 78 8.10 13.43 -5.31
N PHE A 79 8.59 12.28 -4.87
CA PHE A 79 10.03 11.97 -4.86
C PHE A 79 10.55 11.68 -6.27
N VAL A 80 9.77 10.94 -7.07
CA VAL A 80 10.12 10.69 -8.48
C VAL A 80 10.14 12.00 -9.26
N TYR A 81 9.13 12.85 -9.09
CA TYR A 81 9.09 14.15 -9.75
C TYR A 81 10.28 15.04 -9.36
N SER A 82 10.68 15.01 -8.10
CA SER A 82 11.83 15.77 -7.60
C SER A 82 13.18 15.21 -8.09
N ALA A 83 13.28 13.90 -8.35
CA ALA A 83 14.51 13.25 -8.80
C ALA A 83 14.74 13.33 -10.32
N VAL A 84 13.69 13.53 -11.11
CA VAL A 84 13.78 13.65 -12.59
C VAL A 84 14.10 15.09 -13.03
N LYS A 85 13.97 16.07 -12.13
CA LYS A 85 14.24 17.48 -12.40
C LYS A 85 15.66 17.87 -11.99
#